data_AF-A0A357FU64-F1
#
_entry.id   AF-A0A357FU64-F1
#
_cell.length_a   1.000
_cell.length_b   1.000
_cell.length_c   1.000
_cell.angle_alpha   90.00
_cell.angle_beta   90.00
_cell.angle_gamma   90.00
#
_symmetry.space_group_name_H-M   'P 1'
#
loop_
_entity.id
_entity.type
_entity.pdbx_description
1 polymer ?
#
loop_
_entity_poly.entity_id
_entity_poly.type
_entity_poly.pdbx_seq_one_letter_code
_entity_poly.pdbx_strand_id
1 'polypeptide(L)'
;MRRLQLAFLLISIVLVAGCSTLTRNPQFYLSYYDLKSPEINDFETCSSAGCRQLSRLFYTESEWQSIRAIFQPAQQNAAEERERLLVAVAAIETLIGEKNGTSTDSAKNQRKGSQGPQLDCIAEAANTTVALLLLQQDELIRYHRVGHPQHRGFAQLQYPHNTAAIIENANNAHYAIDSWFFANGEQPICVSVAEWKAGYRPESEK
;
A
#
# COMPACT_ATOMS: atom_id res chain seq x y z
N MET A 1 39.97 -14.21 -64.36
CA MET A 1 39.68 -15.08 -63.19
C MET A 1 40.16 -14.41 -61.91
N ARG A 2 39.28 -13.76 -61.14
CA ARG A 2 39.42 -13.64 -59.68
C ARG A 2 38.05 -13.26 -59.09
N ARG A 3 37.62 -14.07 -58.13
CA ARG A 3 36.25 -14.25 -57.67
C ARG A 3 35.84 -13.16 -56.65
N LEU A 4 34.55 -12.82 -56.71
CA LEU A 4 33.72 -12.24 -55.65
C LEU A 4 34.14 -12.68 -54.25
N GLN A 5 34.18 -11.76 -53.28
CA GLN A 5 33.62 -11.97 -51.94
C GLN A 5 33.10 -10.63 -51.37
N LEU A 6 31.78 -10.41 -51.50
CA LEU A 6 31.05 -9.50 -50.61
C LEU A 6 30.96 -10.17 -49.24
N ALA A 7 31.57 -9.59 -48.21
CA ALA A 7 31.31 -9.95 -46.83
C ALA A 7 30.21 -9.03 -46.29
N PHE A 8 28.96 -9.49 -46.33
CA PHE A 8 27.85 -8.87 -45.60
C PHE A 8 28.04 -9.16 -44.11
N LEU A 9 28.44 -8.15 -43.34
CA LEU A 9 28.45 -8.23 -41.88
C LEU A 9 27.01 -7.99 -41.37
N LEU A 10 26.25 -9.07 -41.18
CA LEU A 10 24.96 -9.03 -40.49
C LEU A 10 25.22 -8.78 -38.99
N ILE A 11 25.10 -7.53 -38.57
CA ILE A 11 25.07 -7.16 -37.14
C ILE A 11 23.71 -7.58 -36.60
N SER A 12 23.66 -8.72 -35.92
CA SER A 12 22.50 -9.16 -35.15
C SER A 12 22.30 -8.22 -33.96
N ILE A 13 21.34 -7.30 -34.07
CA ILE A 13 20.86 -6.49 -32.95
C ILE A 13 20.06 -7.42 -32.04
N VAL A 14 20.69 -7.90 -30.96
CA VAL A 14 20.02 -8.61 -29.87
C VAL A 14 19.27 -7.55 -29.05
N LEU A 15 17.97 -7.39 -29.32
CA LEU A 15 17.06 -6.64 -28.46
C LEU A 15 16.89 -7.44 -27.17
N VAL A 16 17.61 -7.04 -26.11
CA VAL A 16 17.33 -7.50 -24.75
C VAL A 16 16.00 -6.85 -24.33
N ALA A 17 14.90 -7.53 -24.62
CA ALA A 17 13.61 -7.21 -24.03
C ALA A 17 13.69 -7.56 -22.54
N GLY A 18 14.11 -6.60 -21.72
CA GLY A 18 13.95 -6.70 -20.28
C GLY A 18 12.46 -6.84 -19.99
N CYS A 19 12.04 -7.97 -19.43
CA CYS A 19 10.71 -8.10 -18.85
C CYS A 19 10.58 -7.09 -17.71
N SER A 20 10.11 -5.88 -18.01
CA SER A 20 9.53 -5.03 -16.98
C SER A 20 8.26 -5.74 -16.54
N THR A 21 8.27 -6.29 -15.32
CA THR A 21 7.05 -6.75 -14.69
C THR A 21 6.14 -5.53 -14.58
N LEU A 22 5.13 -5.45 -15.45
CA LEU A 22 4.14 -4.38 -15.44
C LEU A 22 3.36 -4.46 -14.12
N THR A 23 3.81 -3.71 -13.12
CA THR A 23 3.10 -3.57 -11.85
C THR A 23 1.88 -2.69 -12.11
N ARG A 24 0.68 -3.19 -11.82
CA ARG A 24 -0.57 -2.42 -12.02
C ARG A 24 -0.51 -1.12 -11.21
N ASN A 25 -1.13 -0.07 -11.75
CA ASN A 25 -1.24 1.22 -11.08
C ASN A 25 -2.16 1.07 -9.83
N PRO A 26 -1.73 1.52 -8.62
CA PRO A 26 -2.59 1.54 -7.43
C PRO A 26 -3.88 2.35 -7.62
N GLN A 27 -3.85 3.39 -8.46
CA GLN A 27 -5.02 4.23 -8.73
C GLN A 27 -6.21 3.45 -9.29
N PHE A 28 -5.98 2.33 -9.99
CA PHE A 28 -7.09 1.52 -10.49
C PHE A 28 -7.91 0.86 -9.38
N TYR A 29 -7.27 0.52 -8.25
CA TYR A 29 -7.99 0.00 -7.09
C TYR A 29 -8.82 1.10 -6.44
N LEU A 30 -8.22 2.28 -6.25
CA LEU A 30 -8.90 3.46 -5.69
C LEU A 30 -10.11 3.85 -6.55
N SER A 31 -9.94 3.98 -7.87
CA SER A 31 -11.01 4.38 -8.78
C SER A 31 -12.16 3.37 -8.84
N TYR A 32 -11.93 2.10 -8.52
CA TYR A 32 -12.99 1.09 -8.45
C TYR A 32 -13.96 1.37 -7.30
N TYR A 33 -13.49 2.04 -6.24
CA TYR A 33 -14.27 2.48 -5.08
C TYR A 33 -14.52 3.99 -5.09
N ASP A 34 -14.50 4.62 -6.28
CA ASP A 34 -14.72 6.05 -6.49
C ASP A 34 -13.73 7.00 -5.79
N LEU A 35 -12.63 6.48 -5.23
CA LEU A 35 -11.56 7.27 -4.63
C LEU A 35 -10.66 7.87 -5.72
N LYS A 36 -10.43 9.18 -5.64
CA LYS A 36 -9.58 9.92 -6.58
C LYS A 36 -8.10 9.87 -6.16
N SER A 37 -7.23 10.39 -7.01
CA SER A 37 -5.83 10.62 -6.64
C SER A 37 -5.79 11.57 -5.44
N PRO A 38 -5.13 11.21 -4.33
CA PRO A 38 -5.15 12.03 -3.12
C PRO A 38 -4.15 13.18 -3.21
N GLU A 39 -4.44 14.29 -2.55
CA GLU A 39 -3.51 15.37 -2.23
C GLU A 39 -3.60 15.67 -0.72
N ILE A 40 -2.52 16.17 -0.11
CA ILE A 40 -2.45 16.38 1.36
C ILE A 40 -3.59 17.29 1.85
N ASN A 41 -3.98 18.28 1.05
CA ASN A 41 -5.03 19.25 1.36
C ASN A 41 -6.42 18.86 0.82
N ASP A 42 -6.54 17.73 0.12
CA ASP A 42 -7.80 17.24 -0.45
C ASP A 42 -7.69 15.75 -0.81
N PHE A 43 -8.27 14.89 0.01
CA PHE A 43 -8.31 13.45 -0.27
C PHE A 43 -9.62 12.83 0.24
N GLU A 44 -9.90 11.62 -0.22
CA GLU A 44 -11.05 10.84 0.19
C GLU A 44 -10.57 9.54 0.86
N THR A 45 -11.30 9.07 1.86
CA THR A 45 -11.09 7.75 2.50
C THR A 45 -12.42 7.04 2.71
N CYS A 46 -12.40 5.71 2.69
CA CYS A 46 -13.51 4.89 3.11
C CYS A 46 -13.78 5.08 4.61
N SER A 47 -15.03 5.31 4.99
CA SER A 47 -15.49 5.41 6.38
C SER A 47 -16.50 4.34 6.78
N SER A 48 -16.63 3.29 5.96
CA SER A 48 -17.44 2.11 6.28
C SER A 48 -16.98 0.86 5.51
N ALA A 49 -17.32 -0.31 6.04
CA ALA A 49 -17.07 -1.61 5.42
C ALA A 49 -17.54 -1.68 3.96
N GLY A 50 -16.69 -2.25 3.11
CA GLY A 50 -16.88 -2.35 1.66
C GLY A 50 -16.67 -1.03 0.93
N CYS A 51 -16.10 -0.02 1.62
CA CYS A 51 -15.96 1.34 1.12
C CYS A 51 -17.28 1.94 0.61
N ARG A 52 -18.40 1.68 1.32
CA ARG A 52 -19.74 2.15 0.89
C ARG A 52 -19.99 3.62 1.16
N GLN A 53 -19.16 4.22 2.01
CA GLN A 53 -19.23 5.63 2.38
C GLN A 53 -17.81 6.19 2.30
N LEU A 54 -17.71 7.37 1.71
CA LEU A 54 -16.48 8.14 1.59
C LEU A 54 -16.54 9.35 2.51
N SER A 55 -15.41 9.69 3.10
CA SER A 55 -15.19 10.94 3.82
C SER A 55 -14.12 11.74 3.09
N ARG A 56 -14.44 12.98 2.73
CA ARG A 56 -13.48 13.92 2.15
C ARG A 56 -12.78 14.69 3.26
N LEU A 57 -11.46 14.67 3.27
CA LEU A 57 -10.60 15.11 4.36
C LEU A 57 -9.42 15.94 3.81
N PHE A 58 -8.70 16.58 4.74
CA PHE A 58 -7.44 17.26 4.49
C PHE A 58 -6.55 17.16 5.73
N TYR A 59 -5.23 17.27 5.57
CA TYR A 59 -4.31 17.48 6.69
C TYR A 59 -4.00 18.97 6.84
N THR A 60 -3.98 19.43 8.08
CA THR A 60 -3.34 20.68 8.45
C THR A 60 -1.82 20.55 8.33
N GLU A 61 -1.11 21.66 8.20
CA GLU A 61 0.36 21.65 8.14
C GLU A 61 0.96 21.00 9.39
N SER A 62 0.42 21.27 10.58
CA SER A 62 0.91 20.68 11.84
C SER A 62 0.73 19.16 11.89
N GLU A 63 -0.38 18.64 11.38
CA GLU A 63 -0.60 17.18 11.31
C GLU A 63 0.36 16.55 10.31
N TRP A 64 0.50 17.12 9.11
CA TRP A 64 1.40 16.53 8.12
C TRP A 64 2.88 16.64 8.52
N GLN A 65 3.25 17.71 9.22
CA GLN A 65 4.61 17.85 9.77
C GLN A 65 4.92 16.78 10.82
N SER A 66 3.95 16.33 11.61
CA SER A 66 4.15 15.22 12.56
C SER A 66 4.41 13.90 11.81
N ILE A 67 3.74 13.68 10.68
CA ILE A 67 3.99 12.54 9.79
C ILE A 67 5.40 12.63 9.18
N ARG A 68 5.80 13.79 8.64
CA ARG A 68 7.17 14.00 8.11
C ARG A 68 8.25 13.70 9.16
N ALA A 69 8.01 14.03 10.42
CA ALA A 69 8.96 13.80 11.51
C ALA A 69 9.30 12.31 11.71
N ILE A 70 8.38 11.39 11.39
CA ILE A 70 8.63 9.93 11.44
C ILE A 70 9.76 9.51 10.50
N PHE A 71 9.98 10.28 9.42
CA PHE A 71 10.99 10.01 8.40
C PHE A 71 12.32 10.74 8.68
N GLN A 72 12.50 11.33 9.87
CA GLN A 72 13.70 12.07 10.28
C GLN A 72 14.45 11.37 11.42
N PRO A 73 15.78 11.15 11.32
CA PRO A 73 16.64 11.40 10.15
C PRO A 73 16.25 10.48 9.00
N ALA A 74 16.68 10.72 7.76
CA ALA A 74 16.33 9.85 6.63
C ALA A 74 16.67 8.35 6.84
N GLN A 75 15.85 7.48 6.25
CA GLN A 75 16.04 6.03 6.20
C GLN A 75 17.35 5.70 5.49
N GLN A 76 18.04 4.67 5.95
CA GLN A 76 19.30 4.22 5.37
C GLN A 76 19.13 3.04 4.41
N ASN A 77 18.02 2.32 4.47
CA ASN A 77 17.75 1.15 3.64
C ASN A 77 16.24 0.83 3.54
N ALA A 78 15.91 -0.11 2.65
CA ALA A 78 14.54 -0.55 2.41
C ALA A 78 13.87 -1.15 3.67
N ALA A 79 14.59 -1.90 4.50
CA ALA A 79 14.01 -2.47 5.72
C ALA A 79 13.58 -1.38 6.71
N GLU A 80 14.44 -0.40 6.95
CA GLU A 80 14.13 0.75 7.81
C GLU A 80 12.96 1.59 7.26
N GLU A 81 12.87 1.74 5.93
CA GLU A 81 11.71 2.39 5.32
C GLU A 81 10.41 1.65 5.59
N ARG A 82 10.40 0.31 5.48
CA ARG A 82 9.21 -0.48 5.82
C ARG A 82 8.77 -0.26 7.26
N GLU A 83 9.68 -0.29 8.22
CA GLU A 83 9.35 -0.04 9.63
C GLU A 83 8.70 1.33 9.84
N ARG A 84 9.25 2.37 9.23
CA ARG A 84 8.70 3.73 9.35
C ARG A 84 7.37 3.90 8.62
N LEU A 85 7.14 3.16 7.54
CA LEU A 85 5.83 3.11 6.89
C LEU A 85 4.76 2.54 7.82
N LEU A 86 5.08 1.54 8.67
CA LEU A 86 4.10 1.01 9.63
C LEU A 86 3.73 2.05 10.68
N VAL A 87 4.72 2.76 11.21
CA VAL A 87 4.49 3.87 12.14
C VAL A 87 3.66 4.99 11.48
N ALA A 88 3.98 5.35 10.24
CA ALA A 88 3.29 6.41 9.52
C ALA A 88 1.84 6.03 9.16
N VAL A 89 1.60 4.79 8.71
CA VAL A 89 0.25 4.31 8.41
C VAL A 89 -0.61 4.32 9.67
N ALA A 90 -0.10 3.81 10.80
CA ALA A 90 -0.79 3.88 12.09
C ALA A 90 -1.15 5.31 12.50
N ALA A 91 -0.19 6.24 12.44
CA ALA A 91 -0.42 7.64 12.79
C ALA A 91 -1.45 8.33 11.86
N ILE A 92 -1.36 8.05 10.57
CA ILE A 92 -2.32 8.54 9.56
C ILE A 92 -3.72 7.99 9.86
N GLU A 93 -3.83 6.71 10.17
CA GLU A 93 -5.11 6.06 10.47
C GLU A 93 -5.77 6.64 11.73
N THR A 94 -4.98 6.95 12.76
CA THR A 94 -5.45 7.66 13.96
C THR A 94 -6.00 9.05 13.62
N LEU A 95 -5.24 9.86 12.87
CA LEU A 95 -5.66 11.21 12.47
C LEU A 95 -6.94 11.18 11.63
N ILE A 96 -7.06 10.22 10.71
CA ILE A 96 -8.26 10.02 9.91
C ILE A 96 -9.43 9.60 10.80
N GLY A 97 -9.22 8.64 11.69
CA GLY A 97 -10.24 8.12 12.60
C GLY A 97 -10.83 9.18 13.53
N GLU A 98 -10.02 10.14 13.98
CA GLU A 98 -10.48 11.31 14.73
C GLU A 98 -11.39 12.23 13.90
N LYS A 99 -11.10 12.37 12.59
CA LYS A 99 -11.82 13.29 11.70
C LYS A 99 -13.11 12.73 11.15
N ASN A 100 -13.16 11.43 10.87
CA ASN A 100 -14.31 10.79 10.21
C ASN A 100 -15.10 9.85 11.14
N GLY A 101 -14.67 9.71 12.40
CA GLY A 101 -15.34 8.92 13.42
C GLY A 101 -14.94 7.44 13.46
N THR A 102 -14.00 6.97 12.64
CA THR A 102 -13.53 5.57 12.65
C THR A 102 -12.48 5.25 13.72
N SER A 103 -12.24 6.15 14.68
CA SER A 103 -11.31 5.94 15.80
C SER A 103 -11.62 4.73 16.70
N THR A 104 -12.84 4.17 16.61
CA THR A 104 -13.25 2.96 17.34
C THR A 104 -13.38 1.74 16.42
N ASP A 105 -12.76 1.81 15.23
CA ASP A 105 -12.61 0.66 14.36
C ASP A 105 -11.83 -0.44 15.08
N SER A 106 -12.40 -1.64 15.07
CA SER A 106 -11.89 -2.78 15.82
C SER A 106 -11.13 -3.73 14.92
N ALA A 107 -10.16 -4.44 15.48
CA ALA A 107 -9.38 -5.44 14.77
C ALA A 107 -10.25 -6.39 13.92
N LYS A 108 -9.87 -6.55 12.65
CA LYS A 108 -10.52 -7.42 11.66
C LYS A 108 -11.92 -6.94 11.30
N ASN A 109 -12.89 -7.86 11.28
CA ASN A 109 -14.30 -7.55 11.07
C ASN A 109 -15.10 -7.58 12.39
N GLN A 110 -14.42 -7.38 13.53
CA GLN A 110 -15.03 -7.52 14.85
C GLN A 110 -15.96 -6.35 15.14
N ARG A 111 -17.27 -6.59 15.10
CA ARG A 111 -18.26 -5.57 15.47
C ARG A 111 -18.55 -5.47 16.96
N LYS A 112 -18.10 -6.45 17.75
CA LYS A 112 -18.43 -6.52 19.17
C LYS A 112 -17.60 -5.50 19.94
N GLY A 113 -18.26 -4.45 20.44
CA GLY A 113 -17.62 -3.42 21.26
C GLY A 113 -17.27 -2.14 20.49
N SER A 114 -17.25 -2.17 19.15
CA SER A 114 -17.14 -0.95 18.33
C SER A 114 -18.34 -0.03 18.59
N GLN A 115 -18.06 1.25 18.80
CA GLN A 115 -19.05 2.30 19.06
C GLN A 115 -19.25 3.24 17.86
N GLY A 116 -18.55 2.98 16.75
CA GLY A 116 -18.51 3.81 15.57
C GLY A 116 -18.57 3.01 14.27
N PRO A 117 -18.28 3.65 13.12
CA PRO A 117 -18.16 2.94 11.85
C PRO A 117 -17.02 1.93 11.91
N GLN A 118 -17.26 0.76 11.31
CA GLN A 118 -16.29 -0.32 11.18
C GLN A 118 -15.81 -0.41 9.73
N LEU A 119 -14.51 -0.61 9.56
CA LEU A 119 -13.81 -0.84 8.32
C LEU A 119 -13.55 -2.35 8.16
N ASP A 120 -13.54 -2.80 6.90
CA ASP A 120 -13.18 -4.17 6.54
C ASP A 120 -11.93 -4.14 5.66
N CYS A 121 -11.42 -5.31 5.28
CA CYS A 121 -10.19 -5.41 4.49
C CYS A 121 -10.18 -4.58 3.19
N ILE A 122 -11.36 -4.31 2.61
CA ILE A 122 -11.47 -3.48 1.41
C ILE A 122 -11.22 -2.01 1.77
N ALA A 123 -11.92 -1.52 2.78
CA ALA A 123 -11.76 -0.15 3.25
C ALA A 123 -10.33 0.10 3.77
N GLU A 124 -9.78 -0.84 4.54
CA GLU A 124 -8.42 -0.80 5.07
C GLU A 124 -7.36 -0.76 3.96
N ALA A 125 -7.48 -1.63 2.96
CA ALA A 125 -6.56 -1.64 1.82
C ALA A 125 -6.63 -0.33 1.02
N ALA A 126 -7.83 0.22 0.81
CA ALA A 126 -8.02 1.49 0.12
C ALA A 126 -7.42 2.67 0.90
N ASN A 127 -7.74 2.80 2.18
CA ASN A 127 -7.26 3.89 3.04
C ASN A 127 -5.73 3.84 3.20
N THR A 128 -5.16 2.66 3.43
CA THR A 128 -3.71 2.49 3.48
C THR A 128 -3.05 2.84 2.15
N THR A 129 -3.68 2.52 1.01
CA THR A 129 -3.17 2.92 -0.32
C THR A 129 -3.18 4.43 -0.50
N VAL A 130 -4.23 5.13 -0.05
CA VAL A 130 -4.29 6.60 -0.02
C VAL A 130 -3.13 7.17 0.81
N ALA A 131 -2.93 6.66 2.03
CA ALA A 131 -1.83 7.07 2.90
C ALA A 131 -0.46 6.92 2.22
N LEU A 132 -0.19 5.76 1.63
CA LEU A 132 1.07 5.47 0.94
C LEU A 132 1.30 6.38 -0.27
N LEU A 133 0.25 6.71 -1.03
CA LEU A 133 0.36 7.64 -2.16
C LEU A 133 0.70 9.06 -1.70
N LEU A 134 0.09 9.55 -0.61
CA LEU A 134 0.42 10.85 -0.03
C LEU A 134 1.88 10.91 0.44
N LEU A 135 2.35 9.87 1.13
CA LEU A 135 3.75 9.74 1.54
C LEU A 135 4.71 9.71 0.33
N GLN A 136 4.33 9.03 -0.75
CA GLN A 136 5.13 8.97 -1.98
C GLN A 136 5.18 10.32 -2.70
N GLN A 137 4.07 11.06 -2.75
CA GLN A 137 4.00 12.39 -3.37
C GLN A 137 4.85 13.42 -2.62
N ASP A 138 4.95 13.30 -1.30
CA ASP A 138 5.79 14.15 -0.44
C ASP A 138 7.25 13.64 -0.36
N GLU A 139 7.66 12.73 -1.24
CA GLU A 139 9.02 12.18 -1.36
C GLU A 139 9.56 11.51 -0.08
N LEU A 140 8.67 11.04 0.80
CA LEU A 140 9.02 10.34 2.03
C LEU A 140 9.36 8.87 1.79
N ILE A 141 8.93 8.29 0.66
CA ILE A 141 9.26 6.93 0.22
C ILE A 141 10.38 6.99 -0.83
N ARG A 142 11.53 6.37 -0.52
CA ARG A 142 12.76 6.40 -1.33
C ARG A 142 13.14 5.04 -1.87
N TYR A 143 12.99 4.00 -1.07
CA TYR A 143 13.41 2.63 -1.40
C TYR A 143 12.32 1.81 -2.06
N HIS A 144 11.06 2.23 -1.93
CA HIS A 144 9.91 1.58 -2.53
C HIS A 144 9.10 2.52 -3.44
N ARG A 145 8.14 1.93 -4.14
CA ARG A 145 7.02 2.61 -4.79
C ARG A 145 5.72 1.95 -4.36
N VAL A 146 4.62 2.69 -4.39
CA VAL A 146 3.30 2.14 -4.08
C VAL A 146 2.87 1.16 -5.18
N GLY A 147 2.55 -0.06 -4.77
CA GLY A 147 2.07 -1.12 -5.64
C GLY A 147 0.55 -1.20 -5.65
N HIS A 148 -0.02 -1.84 -6.67
CA HIS A 148 -1.43 -2.19 -6.65
C HIS A 148 -1.76 -3.08 -5.44
N PRO A 149 -2.86 -2.81 -4.72
CA PRO A 149 -3.33 -3.66 -3.63
C PRO A 149 -3.40 -5.14 -4.02
N GLN A 150 -3.13 -6.00 -3.05
CA GLN A 150 -3.08 -7.44 -3.23
C GLN A 150 -4.35 -8.09 -2.68
N HIS A 151 -4.70 -9.22 -3.29
CA HIS A 151 -5.83 -10.04 -2.88
C HIS A 151 -5.39 -11.50 -2.71
N ARG A 152 -5.95 -12.17 -1.71
CA ARG A 152 -5.92 -13.63 -1.50
C ARG A 152 -7.33 -14.10 -1.16
N GLY A 153 -7.67 -15.35 -1.48
CA GLY A 153 -9.03 -15.84 -1.21
C GLY A 153 -9.28 -17.27 -1.64
N PHE A 154 -10.52 -17.56 -2.06
CA PHE A 154 -11.02 -18.94 -2.24
C PHE A 154 -10.18 -19.82 -3.17
N ALA A 155 -9.54 -19.23 -4.18
CA ALA A 155 -8.61 -19.95 -5.07
C ALA A 155 -7.36 -20.49 -4.35
N GLN A 156 -7.05 -19.98 -3.16
CA GLN A 156 -6.00 -20.42 -2.25
C GLN A 156 -6.56 -21.12 -1.00
N LEU A 157 -7.84 -21.53 -1.01
CA LEU A 157 -8.55 -22.10 0.16
C LEU A 157 -8.57 -21.16 1.37
N GLN A 158 -8.56 -19.85 1.13
CA GLN A 158 -8.58 -18.80 2.15
C GLN A 158 -9.85 -17.95 2.03
N TYR A 159 -10.23 -17.26 3.10
CA TYR A 159 -11.26 -16.23 3.00
C TYR A 159 -10.74 -15.05 2.16
N PRO A 160 -11.60 -14.41 1.34
CA PRO A 160 -11.24 -13.20 0.61
C PRO A 160 -10.67 -12.14 1.56
N HIS A 161 -9.51 -11.62 1.20
CA HIS A 161 -8.81 -10.60 1.98
C HIS A 161 -8.03 -9.68 1.04
N ASN A 162 -8.02 -8.38 1.35
CA ASN A 162 -7.31 -7.35 0.59
C ASN A 162 -6.29 -6.65 1.48
N THR A 163 -5.20 -6.16 0.88
CA THR A 163 -4.17 -5.40 1.58
C THR A 163 -3.50 -4.41 0.63
N ALA A 164 -3.04 -3.27 1.15
CA ALA A 164 -2.16 -2.38 0.39
C ALA A 164 -0.80 -3.03 0.16
N ALA A 165 -0.03 -2.50 -0.79
CA ALA A 165 1.28 -3.06 -1.09
C ALA A 165 2.29 -2.01 -1.53
N ILE A 166 3.56 -2.30 -1.27
CA ILE A 166 4.71 -1.55 -1.75
C ILE A 166 5.67 -2.49 -2.48
N ILE A 167 6.46 -1.92 -3.38
CA ILE A 167 7.39 -2.65 -4.23
C ILE A 167 8.76 -2.03 -4.08
N GLU A 168 9.73 -2.83 -3.64
CA GLU A 168 11.11 -2.39 -3.45
C GLU A 168 11.76 -2.12 -4.81
N ASN A 169 12.35 -0.95 -4.96
CA ASN A 169 12.86 -0.46 -6.24
C ASN A 169 14.10 -1.25 -6.72
N ALA A 170 14.92 -1.72 -5.78
CA ALA A 170 16.19 -2.38 -6.08
C ALA A 170 16.02 -3.78 -6.71
N ASN A 171 15.01 -4.53 -6.28
CA ASN A 171 14.86 -5.95 -6.61
C ASN A 171 13.44 -6.34 -7.02
N ASN A 172 12.50 -5.41 -7.07
CA ASN A 172 11.07 -5.68 -7.30
C ASN A 172 10.47 -6.68 -6.31
N ALA A 173 10.96 -6.76 -5.08
CA ALA A 173 10.30 -7.49 -4.01
C ALA A 173 9.00 -6.79 -3.62
N HIS A 174 7.91 -7.54 -3.51
CA HIS A 174 6.60 -7.02 -3.12
C HIS A 174 6.36 -7.29 -1.64
N TYR A 175 5.91 -6.28 -0.91
CA TYR A 175 5.50 -6.40 0.49
C TYR A 175 4.05 -5.94 0.66
N ALA A 176 3.30 -6.71 1.44
CA ALA A 176 1.97 -6.32 1.90
C ALA A 176 2.12 -5.34 3.07
N ILE A 177 1.22 -4.36 3.15
CA ILE A 177 1.03 -3.49 4.33
C ILE A 177 -0.44 -3.62 4.71
N ASP A 178 -0.72 -4.37 5.78
CA ASP A 178 -2.07 -4.82 6.13
C ASP A 178 -2.47 -4.28 7.51
N SER A 179 -3.27 -3.21 7.52
CA SER A 179 -3.83 -2.56 8.71
C SER A 179 -5.03 -3.30 9.30
N TRP A 180 -5.64 -4.23 8.58
CA TRP A 180 -6.88 -4.88 9.00
C TRP A 180 -6.75 -5.80 10.22
N PHE A 181 -5.55 -6.30 10.54
CA PHE A 181 -5.40 -7.29 11.61
C PHE A 181 -5.63 -6.73 13.01
N PHE A 182 -5.39 -5.45 13.22
CA PHE A 182 -5.36 -4.81 14.54
C PHE A 182 -6.35 -3.65 14.61
N ALA A 183 -6.54 -3.07 15.80
CA ALA A 183 -7.46 -1.95 15.99
C ALA A 183 -6.90 -0.66 15.37
N ASN A 184 -7.78 0.34 15.21
CA ASN A 184 -7.41 1.62 14.61
C ASN A 184 -6.12 2.22 15.19
N GLY A 185 -5.19 2.59 14.32
CA GLY A 185 -3.95 3.24 14.72
C GLY A 185 -2.92 2.33 15.38
N GLU A 186 -3.16 1.01 15.44
CA GLU A 186 -2.11 0.05 15.70
C GLU A 186 -1.24 -0.15 14.46
N GLN A 187 0.03 -0.54 14.66
CA GLN A 187 0.93 -0.73 13.51
C GLN A 187 0.44 -1.87 12.62
N PRO A 188 0.29 -1.64 11.30
CA PRO A 188 -0.05 -2.70 10.36
C PRO A 188 1.07 -3.73 10.29
N ILE A 189 0.78 -4.91 9.76
CA ILE A 189 1.85 -5.87 9.46
C ILE A 189 2.54 -5.56 8.14
N CYS A 190 3.81 -5.97 8.04
CA CYS A 190 4.54 -5.98 6.78
C CYS A 190 5.28 -7.30 6.56
N VAL A 191 4.87 -8.03 5.53
CA VAL A 191 5.49 -9.30 5.12
C VAL A 191 5.57 -9.36 3.60
N SER A 192 6.35 -10.29 3.06
CA SER A 192 6.38 -10.50 1.61
C SER A 192 4.98 -10.85 1.10
N VAL A 193 4.61 -10.37 -0.09
CA VAL A 193 3.29 -10.72 -0.69
C VAL A 193 3.15 -12.23 -0.90
N ALA A 194 4.26 -12.95 -1.13
CA ALA A 194 4.25 -14.40 -1.25
C ALA A 194 3.83 -15.06 0.08
N GLU A 195 4.45 -14.67 1.19
CA GLU A 195 4.11 -15.13 2.53
C GLU A 195 2.67 -14.74 2.92
N TRP A 196 2.28 -13.50 2.63
CA TRP A 196 0.91 -13.04 2.86
C TRP A 196 -0.10 -13.92 2.08
N LYS A 197 0.12 -14.17 0.79
CA LYS A 197 -0.75 -15.05 -0.01
C LYS A 197 -0.74 -16.51 0.46
N ALA A 198 0.33 -16.97 1.11
CA ALA A 198 0.41 -18.31 1.70
C ALA A 198 -0.44 -18.48 2.97
N GLY A 199 -1.13 -17.43 3.42
CA GLY A 199 -2.07 -17.51 4.54
C GLY A 199 -1.51 -16.97 5.85
N TYR A 200 -0.52 -16.08 5.78
CA TYR A 200 0.03 -15.38 6.94
C TYR A 200 -1.06 -14.85 7.87
N ARG A 201 -0.82 -15.05 9.17
CA ARG A 201 -1.54 -14.44 10.29
C ARG A 201 -0.51 -14.03 11.35
N PRO A 202 -0.68 -12.87 12.01
CA PRO A 202 0.16 -12.46 13.13
C PRO A 202 0.17 -13.52 14.24
N GLU A 203 1.23 -13.58 15.04
CA GLU A 203 1.34 -14.57 16.12
C GLU A 203 0.28 -14.41 17.22
N SER A 204 -0.11 -13.17 17.51
CA SER A 204 -1.20 -12.86 18.45
C SER A 204 -2.57 -13.41 18.01
N GLU A 205 -2.67 -13.90 16.78
CA GLU A 205 -3.88 -14.38 16.11
C GLU A 205 -3.85 -15.89 15.82
N LYS A 206 -2.79 -16.60 16.21
CA LYS A 206 -2.65 -18.06 16.10
C LYS A 206 -3.21 -18.76 17.34
#